data_AF-A0A1E3XC12-F1
#
_entry.id   AF-A0A1E3XC12-F1
#
_cell.length_a   1.000
_cell.length_b   1.000
_cell.length_c   1.000
_cell.angle_alpha   90.00
_cell.angle_beta   90.00
_cell.angle_gamma   90.00
#
_symmetry.space_group_name_H-M   'P 1'
#
loop_
_entity.id
_entity.type
_entity.pdbx_description
1 polymer ?
#
loop_
_entity_poly.entity_id
_entity_poly.type
_entity_poly.pdbx_seq_one_letter_code
_entity_poly.pdbx_strand_id
1 'polypeptide(L)'
;MLNYLTLIWTGIFAFIVCLNQISIASEKENHKEKYVVINNLVVNNKNKFRTIIYKNEEEGILEMRKLINTSEIEESWTFLPHQEKWIEIGINEESERKINGNYITKTGLDVQLLDELIIGNKDMVVYHFHPSHSLHLEDEIKERNEKGLTMNDQEIEKEKIKFLIKSAYPSKSDLMNMIGNSIEFFEKNPNGNITFKIGSYYGITEYYLTEEGRTYFNTNNSFEQMSRITKASSSANLEANVTGEILELNPRQKINPLSRIKMSPKQKRKPSSRFKKIYPLSRVKKSVETMNDEYLRVAFTPYE
;
A
#
# COMPACT_ATOMS: atom_id res chain seq x y z
N MET A 1 10.18 7.25 60.79
CA MET A 1 10.00 6.32 59.65
C MET A 1 9.15 6.91 58.51
N LEU A 2 8.09 7.68 58.79
CA LEU A 2 7.24 8.29 57.75
C LEU A 2 7.96 9.29 56.80
N ASN A 3 8.91 10.08 57.31
CA ASN A 3 9.60 11.13 56.53
C ASN A 3 10.61 10.60 55.50
N TYR A 4 11.07 9.35 55.64
CA TYR A 4 11.98 8.75 54.67
C TYR A 4 11.24 8.22 53.43
N LEU A 5 10.01 7.73 53.59
CA LEU A 5 9.21 7.26 52.46
C LEU A 5 8.80 8.42 51.54
N THR A 6 8.41 9.58 52.09
CA THR A 6 7.99 10.74 51.28
C THR A 6 9.15 11.34 50.47
N LEU A 7 10.36 11.33 51.00
CA LEU A 7 11.58 11.74 50.28
C LEU A 7 11.95 10.78 49.14
N ILE A 8 11.75 9.47 49.33
CA ILE A 8 11.98 8.47 48.29
C ILE A 8 10.95 8.62 47.16
N TRP A 9 9.67 8.82 47.48
CA TRP A 9 8.62 9.01 46.47
C TRP A 9 8.80 10.28 45.64
N THR A 10 9.20 11.39 46.27
CA THR A 10 9.49 12.64 45.55
C THR A 10 10.73 12.53 44.67
N GLY A 11 11.76 11.81 45.11
CA GLY A 11 12.95 11.50 44.30
C GLY A 11 12.64 10.62 43.09
N ILE A 12 11.82 9.57 43.26
CA ILE A 12 11.40 8.70 42.15
C ILE A 12 10.55 9.48 41.14
N PHE A 13 9.61 10.33 41.61
CA PHE A 13 8.77 11.11 40.71
C PHE A 13 9.58 12.15 39.91
N ALA A 14 10.52 12.85 40.55
CA ALA A 14 11.42 13.77 39.87
C ALA A 14 12.33 13.05 38.86
N PHE A 15 12.78 11.83 39.18
CA PHE A 15 13.61 11.02 38.30
C PHE A 15 12.83 10.52 37.07
N ILE A 16 11.58 10.10 37.23
CA ILE A 16 10.70 9.71 36.11
C ILE A 16 10.38 10.92 35.22
N VAL A 17 10.11 12.09 35.81
CA VAL A 17 9.89 13.33 35.04
C VAL A 17 11.16 13.73 34.28
N CYS A 18 12.35 13.63 34.89
CA CYS A 18 13.62 13.89 34.21
C CYS A 18 13.91 12.87 33.10
N LEU A 19 13.66 11.58 33.32
CA LEU A 19 13.82 10.56 32.28
C LEU A 19 12.87 10.77 31.10
N ASN A 20 11.62 11.16 31.37
CA ASN A 20 10.66 11.50 30.30
C ASN A 20 11.09 12.77 29.56
N GLN A 21 11.60 13.80 30.25
CA GLN A 21 12.13 14.99 29.60
C GLN A 21 13.40 14.70 28.79
N ILE A 22 14.27 13.80 29.24
CA ILE A 22 15.45 13.37 28.49
C ILE A 22 15.04 12.51 27.28
N SER A 23 14.03 11.64 27.41
CA SER A 23 13.49 10.88 26.27
C SER A 23 12.90 11.83 25.22
N ILE A 24 12.05 12.77 25.64
CA ILE A 24 11.43 13.79 24.77
C ILE A 24 12.48 14.77 24.21
N ALA A 25 13.51 15.12 24.98
CA ALA A 25 14.61 15.97 24.51
C ALA A 25 15.54 15.24 23.55
N SER A 26 15.79 13.94 23.77
CA SER A 26 16.56 13.09 22.85
C SER A 26 15.81 12.79 21.55
N GLU A 27 14.47 12.74 21.60
CA GLU A 27 13.62 12.74 20.40
C GLU A 27 13.62 14.11 19.70
N LYS A 28 13.67 15.22 20.45
CA LYS A 28 13.68 16.59 19.89
C LYS A 28 15.04 17.05 19.34
N GLU A 29 16.17 16.55 19.84
CA GLU A 29 17.50 16.97 19.38
C GLU A 29 18.00 16.23 18.13
N ASN A 30 17.37 15.12 17.71
CA ASN A 30 17.86 14.31 16.58
C ASN A 30 17.22 14.60 15.21
N HIS A 31 16.15 15.39 15.12
CA HIS A 31 15.41 15.59 13.86
C HIS A 31 15.37 17.03 13.34
N LYS A 32 16.48 17.80 13.42
CA LYS A 32 16.71 18.83 12.39
C LYS A 32 17.26 18.17 11.14
N GLU A 33 16.44 17.33 10.53
CA GLU A 33 16.76 16.73 9.25
C GLU A 33 16.88 17.85 8.22
N LYS A 34 18.05 17.96 7.59
CA LYS A 34 18.25 18.94 6.53
C LYS A 34 17.45 18.50 5.32
N TYR A 35 16.57 19.36 4.81
CA TYR A 35 16.02 19.15 3.49
C TYR A 35 17.10 19.31 2.43
N VAL A 36 17.11 18.42 1.45
CA VAL A 36 17.94 18.52 0.25
C VAL A 36 17.03 18.65 -0.95
N VAL A 37 17.14 19.78 -1.65
CA VAL A 37 16.42 19.98 -2.91
C VAL A 37 17.13 19.20 -4.01
N ILE A 38 16.38 18.37 -4.72
CA ILE A 38 16.86 17.56 -5.84
C ILE A 38 15.95 17.76 -7.06
N ASN A 39 16.34 17.19 -8.20
CA ASN A 39 15.64 17.42 -9.46
C ASN A 39 14.60 16.36 -9.81
N ASN A 40 14.68 15.15 -9.24
CA ASN A 40 13.78 14.05 -9.56
C ASN A 40 13.42 13.29 -8.28
N LEU A 41 12.28 12.62 -8.24
CA LEU A 41 11.95 11.67 -7.18
C LEU A 41 13.04 10.58 -7.12
N VAL A 42 13.45 10.25 -5.91
CA VAL A 42 14.43 9.20 -5.64
C VAL A 42 13.91 8.32 -4.50
N VAL A 43 14.64 7.26 -4.24
CA VAL A 43 14.41 6.39 -3.09
C VAL A 43 15.56 6.60 -2.14
N ASN A 44 15.29 7.08 -0.93
CA ASN A 44 16.33 7.58 -0.03
C ASN A 44 16.64 6.60 1.10
N ASN A 45 17.39 5.54 0.79
CA ASN A 45 17.78 4.53 1.77
C ASN A 45 18.70 5.00 2.91
N LYS A 46 19.12 6.27 2.92
CA LYS A 46 20.05 6.80 3.94
C LYS A 46 19.33 7.33 5.18
N ASN A 47 18.08 7.81 5.06
CA ASN A 47 17.32 8.42 6.16
C ASN A 47 18.04 9.56 6.93
N LYS A 48 19.08 10.18 6.35
CA LYS A 48 19.86 11.24 7.03
C LYS A 48 19.36 12.66 6.74
N PHE A 49 18.53 12.79 5.73
CA PHE A 49 17.98 14.01 5.18
C PHE A 49 16.68 13.65 4.49
N ARG A 50 15.78 14.62 4.34
CA ARG A 50 14.59 14.47 3.49
C ARG A 50 14.83 15.17 2.18
N THR A 51 14.29 14.62 1.11
CA THR A 51 14.39 15.23 -0.21
C THR A 51 13.14 16.04 -0.56
N ILE A 52 13.35 17.13 -1.29
CA ILE A 52 12.28 17.98 -1.83
C ILE A 52 12.49 18.10 -3.34
N ILE A 53 11.40 18.00 -4.10
CA ILE A 53 11.39 18.37 -5.52
C ILE A 53 10.27 19.38 -5.80
N TYR A 54 10.50 20.23 -6.80
CA TYR A 54 9.52 21.20 -7.28
C TYR A 54 9.06 20.78 -8.68
N LYS A 55 7.93 20.10 -8.73
CA LYS A 55 7.28 19.55 -9.93
C LYS A 55 5.79 19.45 -9.71
N ASN A 56 5.01 19.57 -10.77
CA ASN A 56 3.58 19.32 -10.70
C ASN A 56 3.28 17.84 -10.41
N GLU A 57 2.00 17.53 -10.18
CA GLU A 57 1.57 16.18 -9.79
C GLU A 57 1.85 15.14 -10.90
N GLU A 58 1.58 15.50 -12.15
CA GLU A 58 1.71 14.61 -13.30
C GLU A 58 3.17 14.20 -13.53
N GLU A 59 4.08 15.17 -13.50
CA GLU A 59 5.53 14.93 -13.61
C GLU A 59 6.05 14.05 -12.47
N GLY A 60 5.61 14.29 -11.24
CA GLY A 60 5.97 13.47 -10.10
C GLY A 60 5.45 12.03 -10.22
N ILE A 61 4.20 11.84 -10.67
CA ILE A 61 3.64 10.50 -10.93
C ILE A 61 4.45 9.77 -12.01
N LEU A 62 4.90 10.45 -13.07
CA LEU A 62 5.73 9.84 -14.11
C LEU A 62 7.08 9.37 -13.56
N GLU A 63 7.66 10.08 -12.60
CA GLU A 63 8.91 9.67 -11.94
C GLU A 63 8.68 8.54 -10.94
N MET A 64 7.59 8.60 -10.18
CA MET A 64 7.19 7.54 -9.27
C MET A 64 6.99 6.23 -10.03
N ARG A 65 6.39 6.26 -11.24
CA ARG A 65 6.27 5.10 -12.11
C ARG A 65 7.62 4.48 -12.47
N LYS A 66 8.66 5.30 -12.66
CA LYS A 66 10.02 4.79 -12.89
C LYS A 66 10.56 4.10 -11.64
N LEU A 67 10.38 4.71 -10.47
CA LEU A 67 10.81 4.14 -9.18
C LEU A 67 10.09 2.82 -8.88
N ILE A 68 8.79 2.72 -9.12
CA ILE A 68 8.02 1.47 -8.99
C ILE A 68 8.65 0.35 -9.84
N ASN A 69 9.20 0.66 -11.01
CA ASN A 69 9.81 -0.33 -11.89
C ASN A 69 11.23 -0.75 -11.48
N THR A 70 11.96 0.11 -10.77
CA THR A 70 13.40 -0.09 -10.52
C THR A 70 13.76 -0.22 -9.04
N SER A 71 12.89 0.18 -8.13
CA SER A 71 13.14 0.13 -6.69
C SER A 71 12.95 -1.28 -6.15
N GLU A 72 13.68 -1.61 -5.09
CA GLU A 72 13.49 -2.80 -4.27
C GLU A 72 12.83 -2.45 -2.92
N ILE A 73 12.60 -1.16 -2.66
CA ILE A 73 12.08 -0.66 -1.39
C ILE A 73 10.87 0.24 -1.63
N GLU A 74 9.92 0.19 -0.71
CA GLU A 74 8.78 1.10 -0.68
C GLU A 74 9.21 2.50 -0.24
N GLU A 75 8.43 3.51 -0.61
CA GLU A 75 8.73 4.90 -0.26
C GLU A 75 7.43 5.70 -0.20
N SER A 76 7.42 6.77 0.61
CA SER A 76 6.28 7.64 0.79
C SER A 76 6.62 9.11 0.57
N TRP A 77 5.72 9.82 -0.10
CA TRP A 77 5.88 11.22 -0.50
C TRP A 77 4.61 12.01 -0.22
N THR A 78 4.75 13.26 0.18
CA THR A 78 3.63 14.22 0.20
C THR A 78 3.77 15.17 -0.98
N PHE A 79 2.71 15.29 -1.79
CA PHE A 79 2.56 16.36 -2.77
C PHE A 79 1.70 17.49 -2.19
N LEU A 80 2.17 18.72 -2.32
CA LEU A 80 1.47 19.93 -1.92
C LEU A 80 1.05 20.71 -3.18
N PRO A 81 -0.23 20.67 -3.58
CA PRO A 81 -0.68 21.19 -4.88
C PRO A 81 -0.40 22.67 -5.11
N HIS A 82 -0.62 23.52 -4.09
CA HIS A 82 -0.45 24.98 -4.21
C HIS A 82 1.00 25.40 -4.47
N GLN A 83 1.97 24.58 -4.08
CA GLN A 83 3.39 24.87 -4.23
C GLN A 83 4.05 24.04 -5.34
N GLU A 84 3.31 23.15 -6.00
CA GLU A 84 3.85 22.15 -6.94
C GLU A 84 5.12 21.50 -6.38
N LYS A 85 5.00 20.97 -5.17
CA LYS A 85 6.14 20.54 -4.37
C LYS A 85 5.89 19.15 -3.80
N TRP A 86 6.87 18.28 -3.97
CA TRP A 86 6.90 16.98 -3.34
C TRP A 86 7.93 16.96 -2.21
N ILE A 87 7.57 16.31 -1.12
CA ILE A 87 8.41 16.17 0.08
C ILE A 87 8.42 14.70 0.46
N GLU A 88 9.61 14.14 0.60
CA GLU A 88 9.81 12.79 1.12
C GLU A 88 9.32 12.73 2.57
N ILE A 89 8.48 11.73 2.88
CA ILE A 89 7.95 11.50 4.23
C ILE A 89 8.13 10.05 4.69
N GLY A 90 8.74 9.20 3.86
CA GLY A 90 9.12 7.85 4.26
C GLY A 90 10.23 7.87 5.31
N ILE A 91 10.16 6.91 6.22
CA ILE A 91 11.25 6.60 7.16
C ILE A 91 11.45 5.11 7.29
N ASN A 92 12.65 4.72 7.70
CA ASN A 92 12.99 3.33 8.01
C ASN A 92 12.68 2.39 6.83
N GLU A 93 12.99 2.82 5.61
CA GLU A 93 12.77 2.00 4.41
C GLU A 93 13.66 0.76 4.49
N GLU A 94 13.03 -0.41 4.57
CA GLU A 94 13.71 -1.69 4.47
C GLU A 94 13.47 -2.30 3.08
N SER A 95 14.54 -2.78 2.44
CA SER A 95 14.42 -3.65 1.28
C SER A 95 13.58 -4.88 1.60
N GLU A 96 12.83 -5.34 0.60
CA GLU A 96 12.06 -6.57 0.74
C GLU A 96 12.97 -7.72 1.18
N ARG A 97 12.74 -8.25 2.37
CA ARG A 97 13.47 -9.41 2.89
C ARG A 97 12.53 -10.45 3.48
N LYS A 98 12.83 -11.72 3.22
CA LYS A 98 12.08 -12.85 3.79
C LYS A 98 12.56 -13.12 5.21
N ILE A 99 11.72 -12.88 6.21
CA ILE A 99 11.94 -13.21 7.62
C ILE A 99 10.88 -14.22 8.06
N ASN A 100 11.30 -15.41 8.49
CA ASN A 100 10.41 -16.50 8.92
C ASN A 100 9.35 -16.88 7.87
N GLY A 101 9.70 -16.85 6.58
CA GLY A 101 8.78 -17.15 5.48
C GLY A 101 7.88 -15.99 5.06
N ASN A 102 7.90 -14.86 5.77
CA ASN A 102 7.15 -13.66 5.44
C ASN A 102 8.07 -12.62 4.82
N TYR A 103 7.65 -12.02 3.70
CA TYR A 103 8.35 -10.86 3.15
C TYR A 103 8.04 -9.63 3.98
N ILE A 104 9.08 -8.85 4.28
CA ILE A 104 9.00 -7.59 4.99
C ILE A 104 9.55 -6.53 4.05
N THR A 105 8.67 -5.75 3.44
CA THR A 105 8.92 -4.38 3.01
C THR A 105 8.33 -3.49 4.09
N LYS A 106 9.10 -2.51 4.57
CA LYS A 106 8.59 -1.55 5.55
C LYS A 106 9.08 -0.19 5.18
N THR A 107 8.13 0.71 4.95
CA THR A 107 8.34 2.14 5.03
C THR A 107 7.39 2.67 6.08
N GLY A 108 7.94 3.30 7.11
CA GLY A 108 7.18 4.09 8.06
C GLY A 108 6.86 5.46 7.49
N LEU A 109 5.95 6.18 8.12
CA LEU A 109 5.71 7.59 7.85
C LEU A 109 6.40 8.42 8.93
N ASP A 110 7.09 9.49 8.53
CA ASP A 110 7.60 10.51 9.43
C ASP A 110 6.41 11.29 10.02
N VAL A 111 5.90 10.81 11.15
CA VAL A 111 4.70 11.38 11.79
C VAL A 111 4.90 12.82 12.25
N GLN A 112 6.12 13.20 12.63
CA GLN A 112 6.42 14.57 13.08
C GLN A 112 6.43 15.52 11.88
N LEU A 113 7.11 15.14 10.80
CA LEU A 113 7.07 15.90 9.56
C LEU A 113 5.64 16.00 9.00
N LEU A 114 4.90 14.89 9.02
CA LEU A 114 3.53 14.89 8.51
C LEU A 114 2.65 15.84 9.31
N ASP A 115 2.78 15.91 10.64
CA ASP A 115 2.09 16.89 11.48
C ASP A 115 2.44 18.34 11.08
N GLU A 116 3.72 18.66 10.88
CA GLU A 116 4.14 19.98 10.41
C GLU A 116 3.51 20.35 9.06
N LEU A 117 3.44 19.38 8.13
CA LEU A 117 2.83 19.55 6.82
C LEU A 117 1.31 19.75 6.93
N ILE A 118 0.65 18.99 7.80
CA ILE A 118 -0.78 19.13 8.08
C ILE A 118 -1.08 20.53 8.61
N ILE A 119 -0.31 21.03 9.58
CA ILE A 119 -0.51 22.37 10.15
C ILE A 119 -0.32 23.47 9.08
N GLY A 120 0.65 23.28 8.19
CA GLY A 120 1.03 24.28 7.20
C GLY A 120 0.19 24.32 5.92
N ASN A 121 -0.59 23.28 5.61
CA ASN A 121 -1.22 23.13 4.30
C ASN A 121 -2.68 22.67 4.40
N LYS A 122 -3.55 23.35 3.65
CA LYS A 122 -4.98 23.04 3.56
C LYS A 122 -5.31 22.00 2.51
N ASP A 123 -4.40 21.72 1.59
CA ASP A 123 -4.58 20.74 0.53
C ASP A 123 -3.29 19.93 0.41
N MET A 124 -3.40 18.61 0.50
CA MET A 124 -2.25 17.72 0.38
C MET A 124 -2.64 16.34 -0.15
N VAL A 125 -1.69 15.69 -0.79
CA VAL A 125 -1.84 14.32 -1.30
C VAL A 125 -0.69 13.48 -0.76
N VAL A 126 -1.01 12.41 -0.05
CA VAL A 126 -0.03 11.48 0.50
C VAL A 126 0.08 10.29 -0.44
N TYR A 127 1.26 10.13 -1.03
CA TYR A 127 1.61 8.99 -1.87
C TYR A 127 2.42 7.97 -1.09
N HIS A 128 2.13 6.71 -1.36
CA HIS A 128 2.97 5.56 -1.06
C HIS A 128 3.09 4.75 -2.35
N PHE A 129 4.21 4.09 -2.61
CA PHE A 129 4.28 3.17 -3.74
C PHE A 129 4.79 1.80 -3.36
N HIS A 130 4.21 0.80 -4.00
CA HIS A 130 4.68 -0.58 -3.94
C HIS A 130 5.56 -0.87 -5.15
N PRO A 131 6.84 -1.23 -4.96
CA PRO A 131 7.69 -1.68 -6.05
C PRO A 131 7.06 -2.84 -6.83
N SER A 132 7.27 -2.83 -8.14
CA SER A 132 6.80 -3.88 -9.05
C SER A 132 7.72 -5.09 -9.12
N HIS A 133 8.87 -5.04 -8.43
CA HIS A 133 9.87 -6.08 -8.59
C HIS A 133 9.34 -7.43 -8.06
N SER A 134 9.67 -8.46 -8.82
CA SER A 134 9.06 -9.78 -8.90
C SER A 134 9.64 -10.79 -7.92
N LEU A 135 10.35 -10.34 -6.88
CA LEU A 135 11.03 -11.23 -5.95
C LEU A 135 10.05 -12.27 -5.38
N HIS A 136 8.79 -11.90 -5.13
CA HIS A 136 7.75 -12.84 -4.70
C HIS A 136 7.42 -13.95 -5.72
N LEU A 137 7.28 -13.66 -7.02
CA LEU A 137 6.83 -14.66 -8.00
C LEU A 137 7.97 -15.58 -8.46
N GLU A 138 9.14 -15.01 -8.71
CA GLU A 138 10.31 -15.79 -9.14
C GLU A 138 10.80 -16.69 -8.01
N ASP A 139 10.82 -16.20 -6.76
CA ASP A 139 11.15 -17.02 -5.60
C ASP A 139 10.07 -18.07 -5.31
N GLU A 140 8.78 -17.75 -5.48
CA GLU A 140 7.70 -18.75 -5.31
C GLU A 140 7.80 -19.86 -6.37
N ILE A 141 8.07 -19.51 -7.62
CA ILE A 141 8.31 -20.48 -8.70
C ILE A 141 9.52 -21.35 -8.36
N LYS A 142 10.63 -20.74 -7.92
CA LYS A 142 11.86 -21.45 -7.55
C LYS A 142 11.64 -22.39 -6.37
N GLU A 143 11.03 -21.91 -5.28
CA GLU A 143 10.77 -22.69 -4.06
C GLU A 143 9.83 -23.89 -4.35
N ARG A 144 8.81 -23.70 -5.19
CA ARG A 144 7.93 -24.78 -5.59
C ARG A 144 8.62 -25.80 -6.48
N ASN A 145 9.47 -25.36 -7.41
CA ASN A 145 10.29 -26.25 -8.23
C ASN A 145 11.26 -27.09 -7.37
N GLU A 146 11.88 -26.48 -6.35
CA GLU A 146 12.74 -27.19 -5.38
C GLU A 146 11.96 -28.25 -4.58
N LYS A 147 10.67 -28.04 -4.34
CA LYS A 147 9.75 -29.01 -3.71
C LYS A 147 9.13 -30.02 -4.70
N GLY A 148 9.52 -29.98 -5.98
CA GLY A 148 8.97 -30.86 -7.03
C GLY A 148 7.55 -30.52 -7.48
N LEU A 149 7.03 -29.34 -7.13
CA LEU A 149 5.69 -28.87 -7.46
C LEU A 149 5.74 -27.84 -8.59
N THR A 150 6.00 -28.27 -9.83
CA THR A 150 6.10 -27.35 -10.98
C THR A 150 4.79 -26.63 -11.24
N MET A 151 4.82 -25.29 -11.31
CA MET A 151 3.67 -24.50 -11.75
C MET A 151 3.52 -24.55 -13.26
N ASN A 152 2.30 -24.71 -13.74
CA ASN A 152 1.98 -24.57 -15.17
C ASN A 152 1.73 -23.09 -15.53
N ASP A 153 1.70 -22.79 -16.84
CA ASP A 153 1.54 -21.42 -17.35
C ASP A 153 0.28 -20.71 -16.81
N GLN A 154 -0.82 -21.44 -16.57
CA GLN A 154 -2.05 -20.85 -16.03
C GLN A 154 -1.87 -20.46 -14.56
N GLU A 155 -1.14 -21.25 -13.78
CA GLU A 155 -0.86 -20.96 -12.38
C GLU A 155 0.09 -19.76 -12.24
N ILE A 156 1.10 -19.67 -13.11
CA ILE A 156 2.01 -18.53 -13.15
C ILE A 156 1.23 -17.24 -13.48
N GLU A 157 0.37 -17.27 -14.48
CA GLU A 157 -0.44 -16.11 -14.86
C GLU A 157 -1.43 -15.73 -13.73
N LYS A 158 -1.98 -16.72 -13.05
CA LYS A 158 -2.85 -16.53 -11.88
C LYS A 158 -2.14 -15.75 -10.76
N GLU A 159 -0.92 -16.18 -10.41
CA GLU A 159 -0.14 -15.52 -9.36
C GLU A 159 0.35 -14.14 -9.78
N LYS A 160 0.69 -13.93 -11.06
CA LYS A 160 0.97 -12.58 -11.61
C LYS A 160 -0.21 -11.64 -11.38
N ILE A 161 -1.42 -12.04 -11.78
CA ILE A 161 -2.61 -11.19 -11.61
C ILE A 161 -2.87 -10.92 -10.13
N LYS A 162 -2.72 -11.93 -9.26
CA LYS A 162 -2.89 -11.77 -7.82
C LYS A 162 -1.90 -10.78 -7.23
N PHE A 163 -0.63 -10.86 -7.63
CA PHE A 163 0.40 -9.90 -7.24
C PHE A 163 0.03 -8.48 -7.70
N LEU A 164 -0.39 -8.32 -8.95
CA LEU A 164 -0.77 -7.02 -9.50
C LEU A 164 -1.94 -6.39 -8.75
N ILE A 165 -2.98 -7.19 -8.42
CA ILE A 165 -4.10 -6.72 -7.59
C ILE A 165 -3.63 -6.33 -6.20
N LYS A 166 -2.78 -7.15 -5.55
CA LYS A 166 -2.22 -6.83 -4.22
C LYS A 166 -1.42 -5.53 -4.23
N SER A 167 -0.58 -5.32 -5.25
CA SER A 167 0.26 -4.11 -5.35
C SER A 167 -0.55 -2.81 -5.51
N ALA A 168 -1.78 -2.90 -6.02
CA ALA A 168 -2.67 -1.75 -6.14
C ALA A 168 -3.60 -1.58 -4.93
N TYR A 169 -3.57 -2.51 -3.98
CA TYR A 169 -4.48 -2.51 -2.83
C TYR A 169 -3.85 -1.79 -1.64
N PRO A 170 -4.55 -0.87 -0.94
CA PRO A 170 -4.09 -0.37 0.34
C PRO A 170 -4.04 -1.50 1.35
N SER A 171 -2.87 -1.69 1.94
CA SER A 171 -2.70 -2.60 3.05
C SER A 171 -3.54 -2.15 4.24
N LYS A 172 -3.69 -3.05 5.21
CA LYS A 172 -4.31 -2.70 6.50
C LYS A 172 -3.58 -1.53 7.18
N SER A 173 -2.25 -1.45 7.03
CA SER A 173 -1.45 -0.36 7.58
C SER A 173 -1.78 0.96 6.88
N ASP A 174 -1.91 0.93 5.55
CA ASP A 174 -2.21 2.13 4.76
C ASP A 174 -3.58 2.69 5.09
N LEU A 175 -4.58 1.82 5.30
CA LEU A 175 -5.92 2.22 5.73
C LEU A 175 -5.92 2.82 7.14
N MET A 176 -5.16 2.23 8.08
CA MET A 176 -5.01 2.77 9.44
C MET A 176 -4.35 4.15 9.42
N ASN A 177 -3.25 4.29 8.67
CA ASN A 177 -2.54 5.55 8.51
C ASN A 177 -3.45 6.60 7.86
N MET A 178 -4.16 6.23 6.81
CA MET A 178 -5.12 7.13 6.15
C MET A 178 -6.19 7.63 7.12
N ILE A 179 -6.77 6.75 7.94
CA ILE A 179 -7.80 7.15 8.92
C ILE A 179 -7.22 8.10 9.97
N GLY A 180 -6.12 7.71 10.62
CA GLY A 180 -5.50 8.51 11.67
C GLY A 180 -5.09 9.90 11.18
N ASN A 181 -4.35 9.95 10.08
CA ASN A 181 -3.88 11.20 9.49
C ASN A 181 -5.03 12.05 8.93
N SER A 182 -6.10 11.43 8.40
CA SER A 182 -7.28 12.19 7.97
C SER A 182 -7.96 12.87 9.15
N ILE A 183 -8.21 12.17 10.25
CA ILE A 183 -8.86 12.75 11.43
C ILE A 183 -8.06 13.95 11.94
N GLU A 184 -6.76 13.75 12.15
CA GLU A 184 -5.85 14.81 12.60
C GLU A 184 -5.79 15.99 11.61
N PHE A 185 -5.80 15.71 10.31
CA PHE A 185 -5.84 16.74 9.28
C PHE A 185 -7.11 17.59 9.35
N PHE A 186 -8.28 16.96 9.46
CA PHE A 186 -9.55 17.69 9.50
C PHE A 186 -9.80 18.43 10.82
N GLU A 187 -9.17 18.02 11.92
CA GLU A 187 -9.17 18.80 13.17
C GLU A 187 -8.44 20.15 12.99
N LYS A 188 -7.32 20.15 12.26
CA LYS A 188 -6.48 21.34 12.02
C LYS A 188 -6.93 22.14 10.80
N ASN A 189 -7.51 21.47 9.80
CA ASN A 189 -7.97 22.03 8.54
C ASN A 189 -9.41 21.57 8.21
N PRO A 190 -10.44 22.08 8.92
CA PRO A 190 -11.82 21.61 8.74
C PRO A 190 -12.38 21.75 7.32
N ASN A 191 -11.87 22.72 6.56
CA ASN A 191 -12.28 23.00 5.17
C ASN A 191 -11.20 22.58 4.15
N GLY A 192 -10.16 21.87 4.59
CA GLY A 192 -9.09 21.41 3.72
C GLY A 192 -9.43 20.11 2.98
N ASN A 193 -8.50 19.64 2.17
CA ASN A 193 -8.59 18.34 1.52
C ASN A 193 -7.30 17.52 1.70
N ILE A 194 -7.45 16.28 2.11
CA ILE A 194 -6.37 15.29 2.15
C ILE A 194 -6.81 14.03 1.40
N THR A 195 -5.94 13.55 0.51
CA THR A 195 -6.16 12.31 -0.23
C THR A 195 -4.94 11.41 -0.12
N PHE A 196 -5.17 10.10 -0.15
CA PHE A 196 -4.11 9.11 -0.10
C PHE A 196 -4.08 8.35 -1.42
N LYS A 197 -2.88 8.08 -1.92
CA LYS A 197 -2.66 7.47 -3.22
C LYS A 197 -1.60 6.38 -3.12
N ILE A 198 -1.88 5.23 -3.72
CA ILE A 198 -0.92 4.14 -3.89
C ILE A 198 -0.48 4.06 -5.34
N GLY A 199 0.82 4.25 -5.57
CA GLY A 199 1.51 3.93 -6.81
C GLY A 199 1.72 2.44 -6.96
N SER A 200 1.19 1.87 -8.04
CA SER A 200 1.39 0.47 -8.42
C SER A 200 1.87 0.38 -9.87
N TYR A 201 2.28 -0.80 -10.32
CA TYR A 201 2.82 -0.99 -11.68
C TYR A 201 1.88 -0.49 -12.81
N TYR A 202 0.57 -0.57 -12.60
CA TYR A 202 -0.43 -0.29 -13.63
C TYR A 202 -1.19 1.01 -13.46
N GLY A 203 -1.07 1.68 -12.31
CA GLY A 203 -1.86 2.86 -12.05
C GLY A 203 -1.81 3.30 -10.61
N ILE A 204 -2.65 4.28 -10.32
CA ILE A 204 -2.80 4.91 -9.02
C ILE A 204 -4.12 4.48 -8.40
N THR A 205 -4.06 3.99 -7.17
CA THR A 205 -5.25 3.80 -6.33
C THR A 205 -5.40 5.00 -5.42
N GLU A 206 -6.43 5.80 -5.60
CA GLU A 206 -6.79 6.91 -4.72
C GLU A 206 -7.82 6.44 -3.69
N TYR A 207 -7.65 6.85 -2.42
CA TYR A 207 -8.56 6.52 -1.34
C TYR A 207 -8.60 7.61 -0.27
N TYR A 208 -9.78 7.82 0.30
CA TYR A 208 -10.04 8.88 1.28
C TYR A 208 -11.32 8.61 2.08
N LEU A 209 -11.46 9.28 3.23
CA LEU A 209 -12.69 9.25 4.04
C LEU A 209 -13.77 10.15 3.47
N THR A 210 -14.99 9.61 3.37
CA THR A 210 -16.19 10.42 3.15
C THR A 210 -16.49 11.29 4.37
N GLU A 211 -17.46 12.20 4.26
CA GLU A 211 -17.92 12.98 5.41
C GLU A 211 -18.52 12.11 6.52
N GLU A 212 -19.29 11.10 6.12
CA GLU A 212 -19.83 10.09 7.01
C GLU A 212 -18.70 9.28 7.65
N GLY A 213 -17.66 8.93 6.88
CA GLY A 213 -16.47 8.24 7.36
C GLY A 213 -15.72 9.03 8.41
N ARG A 214 -15.46 10.32 8.15
CA ARG A 214 -14.82 11.22 9.11
C ARG A 214 -15.59 11.27 10.42
N THR A 215 -16.91 11.43 10.35
CA THR A 215 -17.78 11.47 11.53
C THR A 215 -17.73 10.14 12.29
N TYR A 216 -17.88 9.03 11.58
CA TYR A 216 -17.85 7.69 12.15
C TYR A 216 -16.52 7.39 12.86
N PHE A 217 -15.38 7.58 12.18
CA PHE A 217 -14.08 7.26 12.76
C PHE A 217 -13.67 8.23 13.87
N ASN A 218 -14.10 9.49 13.84
CA ASN A 218 -13.81 10.44 14.93
C ASN A 218 -14.56 10.11 16.24
N THR A 219 -15.72 9.47 16.14
CA THR A 219 -16.61 9.23 17.30
C THR A 219 -16.52 7.82 17.89
N ASN A 220 -16.05 6.84 17.12
CA ASN A 220 -15.98 5.46 17.55
C ASN A 220 -14.59 5.06 18.05
N ASN A 221 -14.57 4.09 18.97
CA ASN A 221 -13.33 3.59 19.57
C ASN A 221 -12.49 2.76 18.57
N SER A 222 -11.19 2.64 18.86
CA SER A 222 -10.21 1.98 18.00
C SER A 222 -10.54 0.54 17.60
N PHE A 223 -11.32 -0.20 18.41
CA PHE A 223 -11.72 -1.56 18.09
C PHE A 223 -12.71 -1.62 16.93
N GLU A 224 -13.70 -0.72 16.92
CA GLU A 224 -14.67 -0.62 15.82
C GLU A 224 -14.00 -0.19 14.51
N GLN A 225 -13.07 0.77 14.61
CA GLN A 225 -12.26 1.21 13.48
C GLN A 225 -11.47 0.02 12.90
N MET A 226 -10.79 -0.74 13.78
CA MET A 226 -9.99 -1.91 13.40
C MET A 226 -10.82 -3.03 12.77
N SER A 227 -12.02 -3.29 13.31
CA SER A 227 -12.95 -4.28 12.77
C SER A 227 -13.39 -3.91 11.35
N ARG A 228 -13.74 -2.63 11.12
CA ARG A 228 -14.12 -2.12 9.80
C ARG A 228 -12.97 -2.20 8.80
N ILE A 229 -11.77 -1.78 9.19
CA ILE A 229 -10.57 -1.84 8.34
C ILE A 229 -10.23 -3.28 7.98
N THR A 230 -10.36 -4.21 8.94
CA THR A 230 -10.16 -5.63 8.68
C THR A 230 -11.20 -6.15 7.68
N LYS A 231 -12.46 -5.74 7.79
CA LYS A 231 -13.50 -6.07 6.82
C LYS A 231 -13.20 -5.49 5.43
N ALA A 232 -12.83 -4.22 5.34
CA ALA A 232 -12.48 -3.55 4.09
C ALA A 232 -11.27 -4.20 3.40
N SER A 233 -10.20 -4.48 4.14
CA SER A 233 -9.03 -5.18 3.62
C SER A 233 -9.31 -6.63 3.21
N SER A 234 -10.25 -7.31 3.87
CA SER A 234 -10.64 -8.69 3.52
C SER A 234 -11.64 -8.81 2.36
N SER A 235 -12.32 -7.71 1.99
CA SER A 235 -13.38 -7.74 0.96
C SER A 235 -12.84 -7.91 -0.46
N ALA A 236 -11.53 -7.75 -0.66
CA ALA A 236 -10.83 -7.90 -1.94
C ALA A 236 -11.06 -9.23 -2.67
N ASN A 237 -11.59 -10.26 -1.99
CA ASN A 237 -11.82 -11.64 -2.46
C ASN A 237 -10.93 -12.02 -3.66
N LEU A 238 -9.60 -11.98 -3.41
CA LEU A 238 -8.57 -12.13 -4.44
C LEU A 238 -8.79 -13.39 -5.26
N GLU A 239 -9.16 -14.49 -4.61
CA GLU A 239 -9.42 -15.76 -5.27
C GLU A 239 -10.62 -15.69 -6.22
N ALA A 240 -11.75 -15.06 -5.85
CA ALA A 240 -12.89 -14.90 -6.76
C ALA A 240 -12.56 -13.96 -7.93
N ASN A 241 -11.81 -12.88 -7.66
CA ASN A 241 -11.42 -11.92 -8.67
C ASN A 241 -10.41 -12.48 -9.66
N VAL A 242 -9.64 -13.48 -9.26
CA VAL A 242 -8.67 -14.19 -10.11
C VAL A 242 -9.29 -15.41 -10.82
N THR A 243 -10.21 -16.16 -10.18
CA THR A 243 -10.81 -17.39 -10.74
C THR A 243 -12.01 -17.16 -11.66
N GLY A 244 -12.76 -16.06 -11.48
CA GLY A 244 -14.04 -15.84 -12.14
C GLY A 244 -14.05 -15.79 -13.68
N GLU A 245 -12.91 -15.59 -14.35
CA GLU A 245 -12.82 -15.68 -15.83
C GLU A 245 -12.03 -16.88 -16.36
N ILE A 246 -11.20 -17.53 -15.53
CA ILE A 246 -10.56 -18.80 -15.93
C ILE A 246 -11.66 -19.85 -16.21
N LEU A 247 -12.78 -19.78 -15.46
CA LEU A 247 -13.94 -20.65 -15.65
C LEU A 247 -14.84 -20.29 -16.84
N GLU A 248 -14.77 -19.08 -17.42
CA GLU A 248 -15.56 -18.73 -18.63
C GLU A 248 -15.06 -19.41 -19.91
N LEU A 249 -13.96 -20.17 -19.84
CA LEU A 249 -13.35 -20.86 -20.97
C LEU A 249 -13.36 -22.40 -20.89
N ASN A 250 -14.18 -22.98 -20.04
CA ASN A 250 -14.68 -24.32 -20.35
C ASN A 250 -15.94 -24.14 -21.20
N PRO A 251 -15.86 -24.11 -22.55
CA PRO A 251 -17.08 -24.28 -23.31
C PRO A 251 -17.69 -25.59 -22.82
N ARG A 252 -18.93 -25.56 -22.32
CA ARG A 252 -19.74 -26.78 -22.30
C ARG A 252 -19.60 -27.34 -23.71
N GLN A 253 -18.89 -28.45 -23.86
CA GLN A 253 -18.82 -29.10 -25.16
C GLN A 253 -20.26 -29.42 -25.53
N LYS A 254 -20.86 -28.62 -26.42
CA LYS A 254 -22.04 -29.06 -27.16
C LYS A 254 -21.53 -30.09 -28.14
N ILE A 255 -21.30 -31.30 -27.64
CA ILE A 255 -21.10 -32.47 -28.47
C ILE A 255 -22.41 -32.62 -29.24
N ASN A 256 -22.37 -32.41 -30.55
CA ASN A 256 -23.47 -32.84 -31.39
C ASN A 256 -23.54 -34.38 -31.27
N PRO A 257 -24.61 -34.96 -30.71
CA PRO A 257 -24.66 -36.39 -30.39
C PRO A 257 -24.44 -37.30 -31.61
N LEU A 258 -24.58 -36.76 -32.83
CA LEU A 258 -24.37 -37.46 -34.09
C LEU A 258 -22.92 -37.39 -34.64
N SER A 259 -22.05 -36.57 -34.05
CA SER A 259 -20.67 -36.37 -34.52
C SER A 259 -19.65 -37.34 -33.91
N ARG A 260 -20.09 -38.54 -33.52
CA ARG A 260 -19.24 -39.60 -32.94
C ARG A 260 -18.37 -40.24 -34.02
N ILE A 261 -17.44 -39.47 -34.58
CA ILE A 261 -16.40 -39.98 -35.46
C ILE A 261 -15.42 -40.76 -34.57
N LYS A 262 -15.26 -42.06 -34.86
CA LYS A 262 -14.24 -42.92 -34.24
C LYS A 262 -12.86 -42.34 -34.51
N MET A 263 -12.29 -41.62 -33.54
CA MET A 263 -10.88 -41.27 -33.58
C MET A 263 -10.04 -42.48 -33.18
N SER A 264 -8.89 -42.67 -33.85
CA SER A 264 -7.95 -43.73 -33.50
C SER A 264 -7.30 -43.45 -32.13
N PRO A 265 -6.93 -44.47 -31.34
CA PRO A 265 -6.43 -44.29 -29.97
C PRO A 265 -5.14 -43.48 -29.85
N LYS A 266 -4.39 -43.27 -30.94
CA LYS A 266 -3.03 -42.70 -30.92
C LYS A 266 -2.95 -41.23 -31.34
N GLN A 267 -4.05 -40.58 -31.72
CA GLN A 267 -4.06 -39.16 -32.10
C GLN A 267 -5.10 -38.38 -31.31
N LYS A 268 -4.91 -38.29 -29.99
CA LYS A 268 -5.49 -37.16 -29.25
C LYS A 268 -4.64 -35.93 -29.57
N ARG A 269 -5.06 -35.14 -30.57
CA ARG A 269 -4.60 -33.76 -30.69
C ARG A 269 -4.89 -33.07 -29.35
N LYS A 270 -3.85 -32.61 -28.65
CA LYS A 270 -4.03 -31.69 -27.51
C LYS A 270 -4.84 -30.50 -28.04
N PRO A 271 -5.99 -30.15 -27.43
CA PRO A 271 -6.70 -28.96 -27.84
C PRO A 271 -5.74 -27.77 -27.66
N SER A 272 -5.55 -26.98 -28.70
CA SER A 272 -4.88 -25.68 -28.59
C SER A 272 -5.69 -24.88 -27.57
N SER A 273 -5.15 -24.63 -26.39
CA SER A 273 -5.78 -23.75 -25.41
C SER A 273 -5.92 -22.37 -26.04
N ARG A 274 -7.16 -21.98 -26.34
CA ARG A 274 -7.48 -20.59 -26.65
C ARG A 274 -7.40 -19.84 -25.33
N PHE A 275 -6.22 -19.35 -24.97
CA PHE A 275 -6.08 -18.42 -23.86
C PHE A 275 -6.81 -17.12 -24.24
N LYS A 276 -7.89 -16.78 -23.53
CA LYS A 276 -8.44 -15.42 -23.57
C LYS A 276 -7.44 -14.54 -22.83
N LYS A 277 -6.96 -13.49 -23.48
CA LYS A 277 -6.10 -12.47 -22.86
C LYS A 277 -6.83 -11.90 -21.65
N ILE A 278 -6.36 -12.17 -20.44
CA ILE A 278 -6.91 -11.56 -19.23
C ILE A 278 -6.50 -10.09 -19.27
N TYR A 279 -7.44 -9.18 -19.02
CA TYR A 279 -7.15 -7.75 -18.93
C TYR A 279 -6.90 -7.42 -17.44
N PRO A 280 -5.64 -7.35 -16.99
CA PRO A 280 -5.33 -7.15 -15.57
C PRO A 280 -5.91 -5.85 -15.01
N LEU A 281 -5.98 -4.79 -15.83
CA LEU A 281 -6.47 -3.47 -15.40
C LEU A 281 -7.93 -3.47 -14.92
N SER A 282 -8.84 -4.11 -15.66
CA SER A 282 -10.26 -4.15 -15.27
C SER A 282 -10.47 -4.98 -14.00
N ARG A 283 -9.62 -5.99 -13.78
CA ARG A 283 -9.60 -6.81 -12.57
C ARG A 283 -9.07 -6.06 -11.37
N VAL A 284 -7.95 -5.35 -11.52
CA VAL A 284 -7.39 -4.47 -10.49
C VAL A 284 -8.44 -3.45 -10.09
N LYS A 285 -9.00 -2.71 -11.07
CA LYS A 285 -10.05 -1.72 -10.82
C LYS A 285 -11.23 -2.30 -10.05
N LYS A 286 -11.84 -3.38 -10.57
CA LYS A 286 -13.00 -4.02 -9.94
C LYS A 286 -12.67 -4.51 -8.52
N SER A 287 -11.48 -5.06 -8.29
CA SER A 287 -11.08 -5.60 -6.99
C SER A 287 -10.85 -4.50 -5.96
N VAL A 288 -10.14 -3.44 -6.36
CA VAL A 288 -9.86 -2.29 -5.49
C VAL A 288 -11.16 -1.56 -5.14
N GLU A 289 -12.03 -1.32 -6.12
CA GLU A 289 -13.28 -0.58 -5.91
C GLU A 289 -14.32 -1.34 -5.07
N THR A 290 -14.12 -2.61 -4.72
CA THR A 290 -15.00 -3.33 -3.77
C THR A 290 -14.90 -2.80 -2.34
N MET A 291 -13.87 -2.00 -2.03
CA MET A 291 -13.73 -1.34 -0.72
C MET A 291 -14.68 -0.16 -0.54
N ASN A 292 -15.28 0.35 -1.62
CA ASN A 292 -16.20 1.48 -1.55
C ASN A 292 -17.39 1.15 -0.65
N ASP A 293 -17.64 2.02 0.33
CA ASP A 293 -18.84 1.98 1.16
C ASP A 293 -19.25 3.40 1.56
N GLU A 294 -20.14 3.55 2.55
CA GLU A 294 -20.58 4.87 3.01
C GLU A 294 -19.47 5.69 3.68
N TYR A 295 -18.38 5.08 4.18
CA TYR A 295 -17.31 5.70 4.96
C TYR A 295 -16.00 5.89 4.19
N LEU A 296 -15.73 4.98 3.25
CA LEU A 296 -14.49 4.92 2.47
C LEU A 296 -14.80 5.01 0.98
N ARG A 297 -14.07 5.90 0.29
CA ARG A 297 -14.05 5.94 -1.17
C ARG A 297 -12.70 5.46 -1.67
N VAL A 298 -12.72 4.65 -2.72
CA VAL A 298 -11.54 4.15 -3.42
C VAL A 298 -11.79 4.18 -4.92
N ALA A 299 -10.83 4.67 -5.69
CA ALA A 299 -10.85 4.67 -7.14
C ALA A 299 -9.49 4.21 -7.70
N PHE A 300 -9.51 3.44 -8.78
CA PHE A 300 -8.29 3.06 -9.49
C PHE A 300 -8.23 3.71 -10.87
N THR A 301 -7.14 4.43 -11.13
CA THR A 301 -6.85 5.10 -12.39
C THR A 301 -5.63 4.45 -13.03
N PRO A 302 -5.79 3.74 -14.18
CA PRO A 302 -4.66 3.16 -14.88
C PRO A 302 -3.78 4.27 -15.48
N TYR A 303 -2.48 3.99 -15.61
CA TYR A 303 -1.61 4.84 -16.41
C TYR A 303 -2.00 4.80 -17.89
N GLU A 304 -1.82 5.92 -18.58
CA GLU A 304 -1.89 6.00 -20.04
C GLU A 304 -0.69 5.30 -20.72
#